data_AF-A0A6I1F1W5-F1
#
_entry.id   AF-A0A6I1F1W5-F1
#
_cell.length_a   1.000
_cell.length_b   1.000
_cell.length_c   1.000
_cell.angle_alpha   90.00
_cell.angle_beta   90.00
_cell.angle_gamma   90.00
#
_symmetry.space_group_name_H-M   'P 1'
#
loop_
_entity.id
_entity.type
_entity.pdbx_description
1 polymer ?
#
loop_
_entity_poly.entity_id
_entity_poly.type
_entity_poly.pdbx_seq_one_letter_code
_entity_poly.pdbx_strand_id
1 'polypeptide(L)'
;MKDNKTRQKFIELRAKGISFSKIAKELNVSKSTLIAWSKEHLMEIENMKAVEIESLQEQFYMTKKARIELLGRQVERMKKELENRDFSDVPSDKLLDTLNKTLIQLKNDEIEITFRGEGDTLEDLVSTMNTVTWKP
;
A
#
# COMPACT_ATOMS: atom_id res chain seq x y z
N MET A 1 34.86 -15.75 -3.68
CA MET A 1 33.92 -14.67 -3.33
C MET A 1 33.01 -14.46 -4.53
N LYS A 2 31.69 -14.70 -4.44
CA LYS A 2 30.77 -14.41 -5.56
C LYS A 2 30.55 -12.89 -5.65
N ASP A 3 30.36 -12.38 -6.86
CA ASP A 3 30.18 -10.96 -7.16
C ASP A 3 29.02 -10.36 -6.35
N ASN A 4 29.23 -9.18 -5.78
CA ASN A 4 28.24 -8.42 -5.00
C ASN A 4 26.94 -8.24 -5.80
N LYS A 5 27.06 -8.06 -7.13
CA LYS A 5 25.92 -7.99 -8.05
C LYS A 5 25.04 -9.24 -8.05
N THR A 6 25.62 -10.44 -7.91
CA THR A 6 24.84 -11.70 -7.89
C THR A 6 24.04 -11.82 -6.59
N ARG A 7 24.60 -11.36 -5.47
CA ARG A 7 23.88 -11.31 -4.19
C ARG A 7 22.74 -10.30 -4.27
N GLN A 8 23.00 -9.08 -4.75
CA GLN A 8 21.93 -8.09 -4.93
C GLN A 8 20.80 -8.62 -5.81
N LYS A 9 21.15 -9.31 -6.91
CA LYS A 9 20.15 -9.89 -7.80
C LYS A 9 19.33 -11.00 -7.12
N PHE A 10 19.95 -11.81 -6.28
CA PHE A 10 19.23 -12.79 -5.46
C PHE A 10 18.23 -12.11 -4.52
N ILE A 11 18.62 -11.03 -3.85
CA ILE A 11 17.77 -10.32 -2.88
C ILE A 11 16.56 -9.71 -3.61
N GLU A 12 16.77 -9.06 -4.76
CA GLU A 12 15.68 -8.56 -5.64
C GLU A 12 14.70 -9.67 -6.05
N LEU A 13 15.22 -10.78 -6.59
CA LEU A 13 14.39 -11.89 -7.05
C LEU A 13 13.64 -12.55 -5.90
N ARG A 14 14.26 -12.62 -4.72
CA ARG A 14 13.63 -13.23 -3.54
C ARG A 14 12.57 -12.33 -2.93
N ALA A 15 12.77 -11.01 -2.95
CA ALA A 15 11.75 -10.03 -2.56
C ALA A 15 10.48 -10.18 -3.41
N LYS A 16 10.64 -10.34 -4.74
CA LYS A 16 9.55 -10.62 -5.71
C LYS A 16 8.89 -12.00 -5.58
N GLY A 17 9.22 -12.78 -4.54
CA GLY A 17 8.60 -14.09 -4.29
C GLY A 17 9.08 -15.23 -5.20
N ILE A 18 10.15 -15.05 -5.97
CA ILE A 18 10.65 -16.11 -6.87
C ILE A 18 11.25 -17.29 -6.07
N SER A 19 10.92 -18.52 -6.48
CA SER A 19 11.39 -19.73 -5.80
C SER A 19 12.91 -19.93 -5.92
N PHE A 20 13.54 -20.48 -4.88
CA PHE A 20 14.96 -20.83 -4.87
C PHE A 20 15.38 -21.71 -6.07
N SER A 21 14.52 -22.61 -6.53
CA SER A 21 14.81 -23.47 -7.70
C SER A 21 14.98 -22.68 -8.99
N LYS A 22 14.18 -21.63 -9.20
CA LYS A 22 14.29 -20.77 -10.39
C LYS A 22 15.53 -19.88 -10.30
N ILE A 23 15.74 -19.25 -9.14
CA ILE A 23 16.90 -18.36 -8.92
C ILE A 23 18.22 -19.13 -9.03
N ALA A 24 18.27 -20.37 -8.52
CA ALA A 24 19.46 -21.22 -8.61
C ALA A 24 19.89 -21.49 -10.06
N LYS A 25 18.91 -21.71 -10.95
CA LYS A 25 19.14 -21.89 -12.39
C LYS A 25 19.58 -20.58 -13.05
N GLU A 26 18.90 -19.48 -12.73
CA GLU A 26 19.16 -18.17 -13.32
C GLU A 26 20.53 -17.60 -12.95
N LEU A 27 20.92 -17.70 -11.68
CA LEU A 27 22.18 -17.16 -11.17
C LEU A 27 23.33 -18.18 -11.20
N ASN A 28 23.09 -19.41 -11.67
CA ASN A 28 24.02 -20.53 -11.65
C ASN A 28 24.66 -20.75 -10.26
N VAL A 29 23.80 -20.89 -9.24
CA VAL A 29 24.20 -21.05 -7.83
C VAL A 29 23.46 -22.23 -7.20
N SER A 30 24.10 -22.95 -6.28
CA SER A 30 23.43 -24.04 -5.56
C SER A 30 22.33 -23.49 -4.63
N LYS A 31 21.29 -24.30 -4.40
CA LYS A 31 20.23 -23.93 -3.45
C LYS A 31 20.75 -23.72 -2.03
N SER A 32 21.76 -24.48 -1.60
CA SER A 32 22.35 -24.34 -0.26
C SER A 32 22.98 -22.96 -0.06
N THR A 33 23.67 -22.42 -1.07
CA THR A 33 24.20 -21.05 -1.03
C THR A 33 23.09 -20.02 -0.98
N LEU A 34 22.00 -20.17 -1.75
CA LEU A 34 20.87 -19.24 -1.69
C LEU A 34 20.16 -19.27 -0.32
N ILE A 35 20.06 -20.43 0.33
CA ILE A 35 19.51 -20.55 1.69
C ILE A 35 20.39 -19.80 2.69
N ALA A 36 21.72 -19.91 2.56
CA ALA A 36 22.65 -19.15 3.41
C ALA A 36 22.48 -17.63 3.20
N TRP A 37 22.42 -17.17 1.95
CA TRP A 37 22.17 -15.77 1.62
C TRP A 37 20.81 -15.28 2.10
N SER A 38 19.78 -16.12 2.06
CA SER A 38 18.45 -15.76 2.58
C SER A 38 18.46 -15.49 4.07
N LYS A 39 19.32 -16.17 4.84
CA LYS A 39 19.49 -15.93 6.27
C LYS A 39 20.29 -14.65 6.52
N GLU A 40 21.36 -14.46 5.75
CA GLU A 40 22.25 -13.30 5.85
C GLU A 40 21.53 -11.98 5.51
N HIS A 41 20.67 -11.99 4.49
CA HIS A 41 19.97 -10.81 3.97
C HIS A 41 18.47 -10.81 4.29
N LEU A 42 18.04 -11.52 5.34
CA LEU A 42 16.61 -11.68 5.67
C LEU A 42 15.92 -10.31 5.81
N MET A 43 16.51 -9.41 6.59
CA MET A 43 15.95 -8.08 6.84
C MET A 43 15.78 -7.27 5.55
N GLU A 44 16.78 -7.28 4.67
CA GLU A 44 16.73 -6.54 3.39
C GLU A 44 15.64 -7.10 2.46
N ILE A 45 15.52 -8.44 2.39
CA ILE A 45 14.48 -9.12 1.63
C ILE A 45 13.09 -8.77 2.16
N GLU A 46 12.88 -8.82 3.47
CA GLU A 46 11.58 -8.52 4.09
C GLU A 46 11.22 -7.03 3.96
N ASN A 47 12.17 -6.11 4.11
CA ASN A 47 11.94 -4.68 3.89
C ASN A 47 11.54 -4.40 2.42
N MET A 48 12.23 -4.99 1.44
CA MET A 48 11.84 -4.82 0.04
C MET A 48 10.46 -5.41 -0.28
N LYS A 49 10.10 -6.55 0.32
CA LYS A 49 8.73 -7.09 0.22
C LYS A 49 7.71 -6.13 0.80
N ALA A 50 8.00 -5.54 1.96
CA ALA A 50 7.09 -4.59 2.59
C ALA A 50 6.80 -3.40 1.67
N VAL A 51 7.84 -2.84 1.04
CA VAL A 51 7.70 -1.75 0.06
C VAL A 51 6.91 -2.19 -1.18
N GLU A 52 7.15 -3.39 -1.71
CA GLU A 52 6.39 -3.91 -2.85
C GLU A 52 4.90 -4.10 -2.51
N ILE A 53 4.60 -4.64 -1.32
CA ILE A 53 3.23 -4.79 -0.83
C ILE A 53 2.56 -3.44 -0.60
N GLU A 54 3.26 -2.48 -0.01
CA GLU A 54 2.76 -1.11 0.18
C GLU A 54 2.38 -0.49 -1.17
N SER A 55 3.26 -0.60 -2.18
CA SER A 55 2.99 -0.10 -3.52
C SER A 55 1.78 -0.78 -4.19
N LEU A 56 1.64 -2.11 -4.04
CA LEU A 56 0.46 -2.84 -4.54
C LEU A 56 -0.82 -2.40 -3.82
N GLN A 57 -0.76 -2.19 -2.51
CA GLN A 57 -1.90 -1.72 -1.74
C GLN A 57 -2.34 -0.32 -2.19
N GLU A 58 -1.42 0.59 -2.49
CA GLU A 58 -1.76 1.88 -3.08
C GLU A 58 -2.41 1.73 -4.46
N GLN A 59 -1.81 0.91 -5.34
CA GLN A 59 -2.31 0.68 -6.70
C GLN A 59 -3.75 0.14 -6.72
N PHE A 60 -4.08 -0.76 -5.79
CA PHE A 60 -5.39 -1.41 -5.72
C PHE A 60 -6.34 -0.79 -4.68
N TYR A 61 -6.11 0.47 -4.31
CA TYR A 61 -7.00 1.23 -3.41
C TYR A 61 -7.24 0.53 -2.06
N MET A 62 -6.22 -0.14 -1.52
CA MET A 62 -6.26 -0.78 -0.20
C MET A 62 -5.80 0.16 0.92
N THR A 63 -5.10 1.25 0.60
CA THR A 63 -4.79 2.31 1.57
C THR A 63 -5.97 3.28 1.72
N LYS A 64 -6.15 3.86 2.92
CA LYS A 64 -7.20 4.88 3.16
C LYS A 64 -7.08 6.04 2.17
N LYS A 65 -5.87 6.56 1.96
CA LYS A 65 -5.58 7.62 0.99
C LYS A 65 -6.07 7.26 -0.41
N ALA A 66 -5.70 6.09 -0.91
CA ALA A 66 -6.07 5.67 -2.26
C ALA A 66 -7.60 5.52 -2.40
N ARG A 67 -8.30 5.00 -1.38
CA ARG A 67 -9.77 4.96 -1.38
C ARG A 67 -10.40 6.35 -1.35
N ILE A 68 -9.88 7.27 -0.53
CA ILE A 68 -10.35 8.66 -0.49
C ILE A 68 -10.26 9.28 -1.88
N GLU A 69 -9.14 9.14 -2.57
CA GLU A 69 -8.96 9.67 -3.92
C GLU A 69 -9.94 9.04 -4.92
N LEU A 70 -10.14 7.73 -4.87
CA LEU A 70 -11.07 7.02 -5.75
C LEU A 70 -12.52 7.46 -5.53
N LEU A 71 -12.99 7.40 -4.29
CA LEU A 71 -14.37 7.72 -3.93
C LEU A 71 -14.64 9.22 -4.09
N GLY A 72 -13.68 10.10 -3.79
CA GLY A 72 -13.77 11.54 -4.02
C GLY A 72 -14.02 11.89 -5.49
N ARG A 73 -13.29 11.25 -6.42
CA ARG A 73 -13.55 11.41 -7.86
C ARG A 73 -14.95 10.92 -8.27
N GLN A 74 -15.46 9.86 -7.64
CA GLN A 74 -16.82 9.37 -7.91
C GLN A 74 -17.88 10.37 -7.40
N VAL A 75 -17.69 10.93 -6.19
CA VAL A 75 -18.54 11.98 -5.63
C VAL A 75 -18.58 13.19 -6.56
N GLU A 76 -17.43 13.68 -7.05
CA GLU A 76 -17.40 14.81 -7.98
C GLU A 76 -18.18 14.55 -9.26
N ARG A 77 -18.08 13.35 -9.83
CA ARG A 77 -18.83 12.97 -11.03
C ARG A 77 -20.34 12.98 -10.76
N MET A 78 -20.77 12.36 -9.67
CA MET A 78 -22.19 12.34 -9.29
C MET A 78 -22.73 13.73 -8.99
N LYS A 79 -21.96 14.59 -8.31
CA LYS A 79 -22.34 15.99 -8.06
C LYS A 79 -22.53 16.77 -9.36
N LYS A 80 -21.59 16.67 -10.31
CA LYS A 80 -21.72 17.34 -11.61
C LYS A 80 -22.95 16.86 -12.38
N GLU A 81 -23.27 15.57 -12.31
CA GLU A 81 -24.47 15.05 -12.97
C GLU A 81 -25.75 15.58 -12.30
N LEU A 82 -25.78 15.66 -10.96
CA LEU A 82 -26.91 16.22 -10.22
C LEU A 82 -27.09 17.72 -10.48
N GLU A 83 -26.02 18.50 -10.54
CA GLU A 83 -26.06 19.95 -10.82
C GLU A 83 -26.67 20.28 -12.19
N ASN A 84 -26.53 19.37 -13.16
CA ASN A 84 -27.06 19.54 -14.52
C ASN A 84 -28.49 19.00 -14.69
N ARG A 85 -29.03 18.29 -13.69
CA ARG A 85 -30.37 17.71 -13.77
C ARG A 85 -31.43 18.72 -13.36
N ASP A 86 -32.52 18.72 -14.11
CA ASP A 86 -33.74 19.40 -13.70
C ASP A 86 -34.51 18.52 -12.71
N PHE A 87 -34.73 19.04 -11.50
CA PHE A 87 -35.39 18.35 -10.40
C PHE A 87 -36.92 18.50 -10.41
N SER A 88 -37.48 19.18 -11.39
CA SER A 88 -38.91 19.48 -11.45
C SER A 88 -39.82 18.25 -11.61
N ASP A 89 -39.34 17.14 -12.19
CA ASP A 89 -40.16 15.93 -12.43
C ASP A 89 -39.43 14.57 -12.20
N VAL A 90 -38.25 14.53 -11.55
CA VAL A 90 -37.41 13.31 -11.57
C VAL A 90 -37.08 12.69 -10.20
N PRO A 91 -37.42 11.39 -10.01
CA PRO A 91 -36.86 10.57 -8.94
C PRO A 91 -35.37 10.34 -9.18
N SER A 92 -34.55 11.08 -8.43
CA SER A 92 -33.09 10.97 -8.43
C SER A 92 -32.58 10.07 -7.31
N ASP A 93 -33.46 9.25 -6.75
CA ASP A 93 -33.25 8.50 -5.51
C ASP A 93 -32.02 7.61 -5.56
N LYS A 94 -31.81 6.86 -6.65
CA LYS A 94 -30.67 5.96 -6.78
C LYS A 94 -29.33 6.71 -6.84
N LEU A 95 -29.29 7.86 -7.51
CA LEU A 95 -28.08 8.67 -7.62
C LEU A 95 -27.77 9.37 -6.30
N LEU A 96 -28.79 9.91 -5.62
CA LEU A 96 -28.67 10.52 -4.30
C LEU A 96 -28.31 9.49 -3.22
N ASP A 97 -28.90 8.30 -3.24
CA ASP A 97 -28.58 7.18 -2.35
C ASP A 97 -27.14 6.71 -2.55
N THR A 98 -26.71 6.53 -3.81
CA THR A 98 -25.33 6.16 -4.13
C THR A 98 -24.35 7.25 -3.67
N LEU A 99 -24.69 8.53 -3.86
CA LEU A 99 -23.89 9.66 -3.39
C LEU A 99 -23.77 9.63 -1.86
N ASN A 100 -24.88 9.49 -1.14
CA ASN A 100 -24.88 9.41 0.33
C ASN A 100 -24.05 8.22 0.84
N LYS A 101 -24.23 7.03 0.26
CA LYS A 101 -23.44 5.84 0.62
C LYS A 101 -21.94 6.07 0.40
N THR A 102 -21.58 6.71 -0.71
CA THR A 102 -20.18 7.03 -1.04
C THR A 102 -19.59 8.04 -0.06
N LEU A 103 -20.36 9.07 0.34
CA LEU A 103 -19.95 10.05 1.35
C LEU A 103 -19.75 9.40 2.73
N ILE A 104 -20.61 8.46 3.11
CA ILE A 104 -20.44 7.69 4.36
C ILE A 104 -19.16 6.85 4.31
N GLN A 105 -18.89 6.18 3.19
CA GLN A 105 -17.64 5.43 3.02
C GLN A 105 -16.41 6.33 3.12
N LEU A 106 -16.44 7.52 2.51
CA LEU A 106 -15.37 8.51 2.64
C LEU A 106 -15.15 8.94 4.09
N LYS A 107 -16.22 9.17 4.83
CA LYS A 107 -16.14 9.51 6.26
C LYS A 107 -15.49 8.39 7.07
N ASN A 108 -15.78 7.13 6.76
CA ASN A 108 -15.14 5.99 7.43
C ASN A 108 -13.64 5.86 7.09
N ASP A 109 -13.25 6.28 5.89
CA ASP A 109 -11.86 6.30 5.45
C ASP A 109 -11.09 7.54 5.91
N GLU A 110 -11.73 8.46 6.64
CA GLU A 110 -11.10 9.65 7.19
C GLU A 110 -9.81 9.30 7.95
N ILE A 111 -8.80 10.13 7.73
CA ILE A 111 -7.49 10.03 8.37
C ILE A 111 -7.41 11.22 9.32
N GLU A 112 -7.20 10.94 10.60
CA GLU A 112 -7.00 11.98 11.61
C GLU A 112 -5.74 12.77 11.26
N ILE A 113 -5.88 14.10 11.16
CA ILE A 113 -4.78 14.99 10.83
C ILE A 113 -4.13 15.42 12.13
N THR A 114 -2.94 14.88 12.40
CA THR A 114 -2.10 15.29 13.53
C THR A 114 -0.87 16.02 13.03
N PHE A 115 -0.66 17.25 13.47
CA PHE A 115 0.57 18.00 13.22
C PHE A 115 1.56 17.74 14.34
N ARG A 116 2.85 17.60 13.98
CA ARG A 116 3.93 17.28 14.91
C ARG A 116 4.90 18.45 15.05
N GLY A 117 5.46 18.65 16.24
CA GLY A 117 6.36 19.75 16.58
C GLY A 117 7.58 19.32 17.40
N GLU A 118 8.53 20.24 17.60
CA GLU A 118 9.82 19.99 18.29
C GLU A 118 9.70 19.51 19.75
N GLY A 119 8.49 19.48 20.32
CA GLY A 119 8.22 19.00 21.69
C GLY A 119 7.60 17.61 21.79
N ASP A 120 7.31 16.93 20.68
CA ASP A 120 6.69 15.60 20.71
C ASP A 120 7.66 14.53 21.21
N THR A 121 7.25 13.73 22.19
CA THR A 121 8.08 12.63 22.68
C THR A 121 8.05 11.45 21.71
N LEU A 122 9.05 10.56 21.77
CA LEU A 122 9.09 9.35 20.94
C LEU A 122 7.82 8.49 21.14
N GLU A 123 7.27 8.46 22.35
CA GLU A 123 6.03 7.76 22.70
C GLU A 123 4.81 8.37 21.99
N ASP A 124 4.74 9.71 21.92
CA ASP A 124 3.69 10.45 21.20
C ASP A 124 3.79 10.19 19.68
N LEU A 125 5.02 10.07 19.18
CA LEU A 125 5.28 9.80 17.76
C LEU A 125 4.89 8.38 17.34
N VAL A 126 5.02 7.40 18.24
CA VAL A 126 4.75 5.97 17.94
C VAL A 126 3.27 5.62 18.13
N SER A 127 2.60 6.21 19.12
CA SER A 127 1.19 5.91 19.44
C SER A 127 0.20 6.26 18.31
N THR A 128 0.55 7.20 17.45
CA THR A 128 -0.31 7.72 16.37
C THR A 128 0.07 7.20 14.97
N MET A 129 1.20 6.52 14.82
CA MET A 129 1.56 5.93 13.52
C MET A 129 0.75 4.65 13.29
N ASN A 130 0.20 4.49 12.08
CA ASN A 130 -0.12 3.17 11.52
C ASN A 130 1.20 2.42 11.30
N THR A 131 1.80 1.96 12.38
CA THR A 131 3.12 1.34 12.34
C THR A 131 3.02 0.01 11.61
N VAL A 132 3.80 -0.14 10.54
CA VAL A 132 4.20 -1.47 10.08
C VAL A 132 5.01 -2.06 11.23
N THR A 133 4.46 -3.06 11.92
CA THR A 133 5.12 -3.65 13.08
C THR A 133 6.45 -4.25 12.63
N TRP A 134 7.56 -3.57 12.93
CA TRP A 134 8.89 -4.13 12.82
C TRP A 134 9.05 -5.15 13.95
N LYS A 135 9.09 -6.44 13.61
CA LYS A 135 9.40 -7.50 14.56
C LYS A 135 10.89 -7.86 14.44
N PRO A 136 11.70 -7.70 15.51
CA PRO A 136 13.10 -8.13 15.52
C PRO A 136 13.25 -9.65 15.44
#